data_AF-A0A959SBL9-F1
#
_entry.id   AF-A0A959SBL9-F1
#
_cell.length_a   1.000
_cell.length_b   1.000
_cell.length_c   1.000
_cell.angle_alpha   90.00
_cell.angle_beta   90.00
_cell.angle_gamma   90.00
#
_symmetry.space_group_name_H-M   'P 1'
#
loop_
_entity.id
_entity.type
_entity.pdbx_description
1 polymer ?
#
loop_
_entity_poly.entity_id
_entity_poly.type
_entity_poly.pdbx_seq_one_letter_code
_entity_poly.pdbx_strand_id
1 'polypeptide(L)'
;MMLITLLSRRLALGLLSAFLLLQEADAQAYLLYSPDTFLLQRTTDPYKPIGEPVGEYLDIYPAMGQWTLLFEKDGVKRKVKCKDIWGFLYKGVLFRINDEGPIPVRLMTEGEVCYYENGFAHLRMVRDDLEVATYDVGNAAYLSKDLKGAIVPARFKEDDTRSASGRFRTEYPMLEPLYRCIGESDQMDPIRQCVVDFESGLLGDR
;
A
#
# COMPACT_ATOMS: atom_id res chain seq x y z
N MET A 1 25.66 -28.69 44.33
CA MET A 1 25.63 -27.34 43.69
C MET A 1 25.57 -27.35 42.15
N MET A 2 25.41 -28.50 41.46
CA MET A 2 25.31 -28.56 39.98
C MET A 2 23.89 -28.74 39.42
N LEU A 3 22.85 -28.93 40.25
CA LEU A 3 21.49 -29.18 39.75
C LEU A 3 20.71 -27.90 39.40
N ILE A 4 21.07 -26.74 39.98
CA ILE A 4 20.32 -25.48 39.82
C ILE A 4 20.63 -24.81 38.46
N THR A 5 21.80 -25.03 37.89
CA THR A 5 22.23 -24.45 36.61
C THR A 5 21.64 -25.13 35.37
N LEU A 6 21.16 -26.37 35.49
CA LEU A 6 20.53 -27.10 34.37
C LEU A 6 19.06 -26.74 34.17
N LEU A 7 18.34 -26.39 35.25
CA LEU A 7 16.93 -25.97 35.16
C LEU A 7 16.79 -24.59 34.51
N SER A 8 17.69 -23.65 34.82
CA SER A 8 17.63 -22.28 34.29
C SER A 8 17.88 -22.22 32.78
N ARG A 9 18.75 -23.08 32.23
CA ARG A 9 19.01 -23.16 30.79
C ARG A 9 17.82 -23.69 29.98
N ARG A 10 17.03 -24.60 30.53
CA ARG A 10 15.85 -25.17 29.82
C ARG A 10 14.66 -24.19 29.79
N LEU A 11 14.50 -23.39 30.85
CA LEU A 11 13.48 -22.34 30.91
C LEU A 11 13.77 -21.17 29.96
N ALA A 12 15.05 -20.79 29.82
CA ALA A 12 15.46 -19.76 28.88
C ALA A 12 15.24 -20.16 27.41
N LEU A 13 15.48 -21.43 27.06
CA LEU A 13 15.21 -21.93 25.70
C LEU A 13 13.71 -21.93 25.37
N GLY A 14 12.85 -22.33 26.30
CA GLY A 14 11.40 -22.34 26.08
C GLY A 14 10.79 -20.94 25.88
N LEU A 15 11.30 -19.94 26.62
CA LEU A 15 10.87 -18.55 26.47
C LEU A 15 11.28 -17.93 25.14
N LEU A 16 12.47 -18.27 24.61
CA LEU A 16 12.92 -17.78 23.30
C LEU A 16 12.08 -18.38 22.15
N SER A 17 11.68 -19.66 22.26
CA SER A 17 10.82 -20.31 21.26
C SER A 17 9.41 -19.71 21.24
N ALA A 18 8.86 -19.37 22.41
CA ALA A 18 7.54 -18.73 22.51
C ALA A 18 7.53 -17.31 21.94
N PHE A 19 8.64 -16.56 22.06
CA PHE A 19 8.74 -15.21 21.53
C PHE A 19 8.84 -15.19 19.99
N LEU A 20 9.55 -16.16 19.40
CA LEU A 20 9.63 -16.30 17.94
C LEU A 20 8.28 -16.68 17.31
N LEU A 21 7.48 -17.52 17.98
CA LEU A 21 6.15 -17.89 17.48
C LEU A 21 5.12 -16.74 17.59
N LEU A 22 5.32 -15.78 18.49
CA LEU A 22 4.45 -14.62 18.61
C LEU A 22 4.76 -13.52 17.59
N GLN A 23 5.99 -13.42 17.08
CA GLN A 23 6.33 -12.47 16.01
C GLN A 23 5.86 -12.92 14.62
N GLU A 24 5.63 -14.21 14.39
CA GLU A 24 5.08 -14.69 13.10
C GLU A 24 3.55 -14.54 12.97
N ALA A 25 2.85 -14.19 14.05
CA ALA A 25 1.39 -14.08 14.04
C ALA A 25 0.85 -12.81 13.34
N ASP A 26 1.67 -11.76 13.22
CA ASP A 26 1.20 -10.46 12.68
C ASP A 26 1.38 -10.33 11.15
N ALA A 27 2.00 -11.31 10.47
CA ALA A 27 2.27 -11.24 9.03
C ALA A 27 1.36 -12.12 8.13
N GLN A 28 0.45 -12.91 8.71
CA GLN A 28 -0.36 -13.88 7.93
C GLN A 28 -1.73 -13.36 7.46
N ALA A 29 -1.95 -12.05 7.41
CA ALA A 29 -3.30 -11.49 7.34
C ALA A 29 -3.81 -11.08 5.94
N TYR A 30 -3.37 -11.66 4.81
CA TYR A 30 -3.94 -11.26 3.49
C TYR A 30 -4.11 -12.37 2.44
N LEU A 31 -4.13 -13.64 2.81
CA LEU A 31 -4.52 -14.72 1.87
C LEU A 31 -5.98 -15.16 2.05
N LEU A 32 -6.89 -14.19 2.17
CA LEU A 32 -8.31 -14.48 1.91
C LEU A 32 -8.47 -14.67 0.40
N TYR A 33 -8.43 -15.93 -0.05
CA TYR A 33 -8.79 -16.35 -1.41
C TYR A 33 -10.31 -16.24 -1.62
N SER A 34 -10.89 -15.12 -1.21
CA SER A 34 -12.27 -14.78 -1.54
C SER A 34 -12.26 -14.06 -2.88
N PRO A 35 -13.06 -14.48 -3.87
CA PRO A 35 -13.20 -13.75 -5.12
C PRO A 35 -13.87 -12.38 -4.92
N ASP A 36 -14.47 -12.13 -3.76
CA ASP A 36 -15.23 -10.92 -3.51
C ASP A 36 -14.35 -9.67 -3.37
N THR A 37 -14.80 -8.57 -3.96
CA THR A 37 -14.25 -7.24 -3.68
C THR A 37 -14.81 -6.70 -2.36
N PHE A 38 -13.95 -6.13 -1.52
CA PHE A 38 -14.34 -5.55 -0.23
C PHE A 38 -14.09 -4.03 -0.21
N LEU A 39 -15.10 -3.23 0.14
CA LEU A 39 -14.95 -1.78 0.32
C LEU A 39 -14.46 -1.42 1.71
N LEU A 40 -13.28 -0.81 1.79
CA LEU A 40 -12.71 -0.37 3.05
C LEU A 40 -13.15 1.07 3.34
N GLN A 41 -13.96 1.22 4.39
CA GLN A 41 -14.46 2.52 4.84
C GLN A 41 -13.34 3.34 5.45
N ARG A 42 -13.41 4.67 5.33
CA ARG A 42 -12.61 5.58 6.16
C ARG A 42 -13.06 5.40 7.60
N THR A 43 -12.22 4.79 8.42
CA THR A 43 -12.48 4.62 9.84
C THR A 43 -11.22 4.88 10.65
N THR A 44 -11.39 5.53 11.80
CA THR A 44 -10.36 5.69 12.82
C THR A 44 -10.27 4.46 13.74
N ASP A 45 -11.22 3.52 13.62
CA ASP A 45 -11.33 2.35 14.48
C ASP A 45 -10.58 1.15 13.88
N PRO A 46 -9.47 0.71 14.50
CA PRO A 46 -8.68 -0.41 14.00
C PRO A 46 -9.38 -1.78 14.15
N TYR A 47 -10.51 -1.86 14.87
CA TYR A 47 -11.22 -3.11 15.12
C TYR A 47 -12.43 -3.33 14.20
N LYS A 48 -12.70 -2.39 13.28
CA LYS A 48 -13.78 -2.53 12.31
C LYS A 48 -13.40 -3.62 11.29
N PRO A 49 -14.29 -4.60 11.00
CA PRO A 49 -13.98 -5.70 10.10
C PRO A 49 -13.58 -5.23 8.70
N ILE A 50 -12.87 -6.12 7.99
CA ILE A 50 -12.64 -6.07 6.54
C ILE A 50 -13.98 -5.71 5.87
N GLY A 51 -13.90 -4.81 4.89
CA GLY A 51 -15.00 -4.03 4.31
C GLY A 51 -16.31 -4.72 3.94
N GLU A 52 -17.25 -3.95 3.39
CA GLU A 52 -18.49 -4.54 2.85
C GLU A 52 -18.21 -5.25 1.52
N PRO A 53 -18.65 -6.51 1.32
CA PRO A 53 -18.48 -7.20 0.04
C PRO A 53 -19.39 -6.58 -1.02
N VAL A 54 -18.82 -6.13 -2.13
CA VAL A 54 -19.54 -5.42 -3.19
C VAL A 54 -19.60 -6.15 -4.53
N GLY A 55 -19.09 -7.38 -4.58
CA GLY A 55 -19.10 -8.22 -5.77
C GLY A 55 -17.91 -7.96 -6.68
N GLU A 56 -18.10 -8.07 -7.99
CA GLU A 56 -17.04 -7.94 -8.99
C GLU A 56 -16.87 -6.49 -9.43
N TYR A 57 -15.63 -6.05 -9.58
CA TYR A 57 -15.31 -4.77 -10.20
C TYR A 57 -15.60 -4.81 -11.71
N LEU A 58 -16.39 -3.85 -12.19
CA LEU A 58 -16.70 -3.72 -13.62
C LEU A 58 -15.88 -2.62 -14.28
N ASP A 59 -15.93 -1.41 -13.71
CA ASP A 59 -15.38 -0.23 -14.37
C ASP A 59 -15.09 0.94 -13.41
N ILE A 60 -14.31 1.90 -13.90
CA ILE A 60 -14.07 3.19 -13.25
C ILE A 60 -14.25 4.32 -14.27
N TYR A 61 -15.09 5.29 -13.94
CA TYR A 61 -15.40 6.39 -14.86
C TYR A 61 -15.52 7.73 -14.13
N PRO A 62 -15.26 8.86 -14.83
CA PRO A 62 -15.42 10.17 -14.24
C PRO A 62 -16.91 10.54 -14.18
N ALA A 63 -17.36 11.06 -13.03
CA ALA A 63 -18.72 11.53 -12.80
C ALA A 63 -18.69 12.77 -11.89
N MET A 64 -19.21 13.90 -12.38
CA MET A 64 -19.25 15.18 -11.64
C MET A 64 -17.89 15.59 -11.04
N GLY A 65 -16.81 15.46 -11.82
CA GLY A 65 -15.45 15.82 -11.40
C GLY A 65 -14.80 14.86 -10.39
N GLN A 66 -15.39 13.69 -10.18
CA GLN A 66 -14.88 12.64 -9.28
C GLN A 66 -14.85 11.29 -9.98
N TRP A 67 -13.96 10.41 -9.55
CA TRP A 67 -13.95 9.03 -10.03
C TRP A 67 -14.96 8.18 -9.29
N THR A 68 -15.73 7.39 -10.03
CA THR A 68 -16.71 6.45 -9.50
C THR A 68 -16.36 5.04 -9.95
N LEU A 69 -16.24 4.14 -8.98
CA LEU A 69 -16.10 2.71 -9.18
C LEU A 69 -17.49 2.09 -9.37
N LEU A 70 -17.59 1.17 -10.31
CA LEU A 70 -18.78 0.38 -10.58
C LEU A 70 -18.50 -1.08 -10.21
N PHE A 71 -19.33 -1.62 -9.32
CA PHE A 71 -19.30 -3.02 -8.92
C PHE A 71 -20.63 -3.70 -9.27
N GLU A 72 -20.62 -5.02 -9.40
CA GLU A 72 -21.83 -5.83 -9.58
C GLU A 72 -21.84 -7.05 -8.66
N LYS A 73 -22.95 -7.24 -7.95
CA LYS A 73 -23.21 -8.40 -7.11
C LYS A 73 -24.63 -8.89 -7.35
N ASP A 74 -24.78 -10.17 -7.69
CA ASP A 74 -26.09 -10.80 -7.94
C ASP A 74 -26.94 -10.03 -8.98
N GLY A 75 -26.31 -9.50 -10.02
CA GLY A 75 -26.94 -8.69 -11.07
C GLY A 75 -27.30 -7.26 -10.67
N VAL A 76 -27.02 -6.85 -9.43
CA VAL A 76 -27.25 -5.49 -8.93
C VAL A 76 -25.96 -4.69 -9.02
N LYS A 77 -26.02 -3.57 -9.75
CA LYS A 77 -24.89 -2.64 -9.89
C LYS A 77 -24.82 -1.65 -8.75
N ARG A 78 -23.63 -1.48 -8.16
CA ARG A 78 -23.34 -0.50 -7.12
C ARG A 78 -22.31 0.50 -7.60
N LYS A 79 -22.61 1.78 -7.41
CA LYS A 79 -21.71 2.91 -7.71
C LYS A 79 -21.10 3.44 -6.43
N VAL A 80 -19.79 3.60 -6.41
CA VAL A 80 -19.04 4.05 -5.22
C VAL A 80 -18.08 5.15 -5.64
N LYS A 81 -18.21 6.34 -5.08
CA LYS A 81 -17.27 7.43 -5.38
C LYS A 81 -15.97 7.17 -4.63
N CYS A 82 -14.82 7.31 -5.31
CA CYS A 82 -13.52 7.07 -4.71
C CYS A 82 -13.30 7.93 -3.45
N LYS A 83 -13.74 9.20 -3.46
CA LYS A 83 -13.61 10.10 -2.31
C LYS A 83 -14.34 9.64 -1.05
N ASP A 84 -15.35 8.77 -1.17
CA ASP A 84 -16.20 8.34 -0.07
C ASP A 84 -15.64 7.06 0.62
N ILE A 85 -14.55 6.50 0.11
CA ILE A 85 -13.90 5.30 0.65
C ILE A 85 -12.42 5.55 0.94
N TRP A 86 -11.82 4.70 1.77
CA TRP A 86 -10.38 4.71 2.04
C TRP A 86 -9.62 3.88 1.00
N GLY A 87 -10.21 2.75 0.62
CA GLY A 87 -9.64 1.81 -0.33
C GLY A 87 -10.57 0.63 -0.56
N PHE A 88 -10.10 -0.39 -1.26
CA PHE A 88 -10.81 -1.64 -1.47
C PHE A 88 -9.83 -2.77 -1.78
N LEU A 89 -10.24 -4.00 -1.48
CA LEU A 89 -9.53 -5.21 -1.91
C LEU A 89 -10.21 -5.74 -3.17
N TYR A 90 -9.44 -6.01 -4.23
CA TYR A 90 -9.92 -6.65 -5.45
C TYR A 90 -8.99 -7.80 -5.84
N LYS A 91 -9.51 -9.02 -5.90
CA LYS A 91 -8.72 -10.26 -6.13
C LYS A 91 -7.49 -10.35 -5.22
N GLY A 92 -7.67 -10.04 -3.93
CA GLY A 92 -6.59 -10.05 -2.92
C GLY A 92 -5.61 -8.86 -2.98
N VAL A 93 -5.76 -7.94 -3.94
CA VAL A 93 -4.90 -6.76 -4.09
C VAL A 93 -5.52 -5.55 -3.42
N LEU A 94 -4.74 -4.83 -2.61
CA LEU A 94 -5.17 -3.59 -1.98
C LEU A 94 -5.02 -2.40 -2.93
N PHE A 95 -6.13 -1.67 -3.12
CA PHE A 95 -6.15 -0.36 -3.74
C PHE A 95 -6.53 0.68 -2.68
N ARG A 96 -5.67 1.68 -2.45
CA ARG A 96 -6.01 2.86 -1.64
C ARG A 96 -6.48 4.01 -2.52
N ILE A 97 -7.21 4.96 -1.95
CA ILE A 97 -7.59 6.19 -2.64
C ILE A 97 -6.66 7.34 -2.22
N ASN A 98 -6.02 7.99 -3.19
CA ASN A 98 -5.26 9.22 -2.96
C ASN A 98 -6.20 10.42 -2.75
N ASP A 99 -6.11 11.11 -1.61
CA ASP A 99 -7.02 12.19 -1.24
C ASP A 99 -6.95 13.44 -2.14
N GLU A 100 -5.77 13.76 -2.72
CA GLU A 100 -5.57 15.00 -3.48
C GLU A 100 -6.28 14.99 -4.83
N GLY A 101 -6.32 13.84 -5.49
CA GLY A 101 -7.10 13.62 -6.70
C GLY A 101 -7.71 12.23 -6.58
N PRO A 102 -8.93 12.07 -6.02
CA PRO A 102 -9.49 10.81 -5.49
C PRO A 102 -9.47 9.67 -6.52
N ILE A 103 -8.30 9.08 -6.68
CA ILE A 103 -7.96 8.07 -7.67
C ILE A 103 -7.41 6.85 -6.94
N PRO A 104 -7.67 5.64 -7.45
CA PRO A 104 -7.08 4.45 -6.88
C PRO A 104 -5.57 4.42 -7.12
N VAL A 105 -4.83 3.90 -6.14
CA VAL A 105 -3.42 3.53 -6.23
C VAL A 105 -3.27 2.11 -5.69
N ARG A 106 -2.55 1.24 -6.40
CA ARG A 106 -2.34 -0.16 -6.00
C ARG A 106 -1.17 -0.23 -5.03
N LEU A 107 -1.36 -0.86 -3.86
CA LEU A 107 -0.24 -1.19 -2.98
C LEU A 107 0.62 -2.27 -3.63
N MET A 108 1.93 -2.00 -3.74
CA MET A 108 2.91 -2.91 -4.31
C MET A 108 3.77 -3.55 -3.22
N THR A 109 4.22 -2.77 -2.24
CA THR A 109 4.94 -3.26 -1.05
C THR A 109 4.66 -2.39 0.17
N GLU A 110 4.73 -3.01 1.34
CA GLU A 110 4.65 -2.38 2.65
C GLU A 110 5.90 -2.79 3.44
N GLY A 111 6.74 -1.81 3.76
CA GLY A 111 7.96 -1.97 4.55
C GLY A 111 8.22 -0.72 5.40
N GLU A 112 9.44 -0.19 5.35
CA GLU A 112 9.76 1.11 5.94
C GLU A 112 8.94 2.25 5.30
N VAL A 113 8.53 2.08 4.04
CA VAL A 113 7.51 2.89 3.37
C VAL A 113 6.45 1.99 2.72
N CYS A 114 5.27 2.54 2.47
CA CYS A 114 4.32 1.94 1.54
C CYS A 114 4.55 2.48 0.14
N TYR A 115 4.81 1.60 -0.81
CA TYR A 115 4.97 1.93 -2.22
C TYR A 115 3.73 1.56 -3.02
N TYR A 116 3.25 2.51 -3.81
CA TYR A 116 2.08 2.32 -4.66
C TYR A 116 2.35 2.69 -6.12
N GLU A 117 1.56 2.09 -7.00
CA GLU A 117 1.55 2.40 -8.43
C GLU A 117 0.17 2.87 -8.89
N ASN A 118 0.11 3.42 -10.11
CA ASN A 118 -1.12 3.95 -10.68
C ASN A 118 -2.25 2.91 -10.71
N GLY A 119 -3.32 3.15 -9.95
CA GLY A 119 -4.40 2.17 -9.80
C GLY A 119 -5.25 1.97 -11.06
N PHE A 120 -5.30 2.93 -12.00
CA PHE A 120 -6.07 2.74 -13.24
C PHE A 120 -5.44 1.67 -14.13
N ALA A 121 -4.13 1.75 -14.34
CA ALA A 121 -3.40 0.74 -15.11
C ALA A 121 -3.55 -0.63 -14.46
N HIS A 122 -3.33 -0.71 -13.15
CA HIS A 122 -3.41 -1.96 -12.41
C HIS A 122 -4.82 -2.56 -12.32
N LEU A 123 -5.88 -1.75 -12.23
CA LEU A 123 -7.25 -2.25 -12.30
C LEU A 123 -7.53 -2.91 -13.64
N ARG A 124 -7.10 -2.29 -14.76
CA ARG A 124 -7.22 -2.89 -16.10
C ARG A 124 -6.44 -4.20 -16.20
N MET A 125 -5.20 -4.22 -15.71
CA MET A 125 -4.37 -5.43 -15.68
C MET A 125 -5.03 -6.58 -14.93
N VAL A 126 -5.54 -6.32 -13.71
CA VAL A 126 -6.16 -7.34 -12.87
C VAL A 126 -7.54 -7.79 -13.38
N ARG A 127 -8.32 -6.87 -13.99
CA ARG A 127 -9.63 -7.19 -14.56
C ARG A 127 -9.50 -8.02 -15.84
N ASP A 128 -8.64 -7.58 -16.75
CA ASP A 128 -8.54 -8.10 -18.12
C ASP A 128 -7.39 -9.12 -18.30
N ASP A 129 -6.71 -9.50 -17.21
CA ASP A 129 -5.56 -10.42 -17.19
C ASP A 129 -4.43 -9.99 -18.13
N LEU A 130 -4.07 -8.70 -18.06
CA LEU A 130 -3.02 -8.09 -18.89
C LEU A 130 -1.72 -7.91 -18.12
N GLU A 131 -0.59 -8.13 -18.79
CA GLU A 131 0.75 -7.87 -18.24
C GLU A 131 1.10 -6.38 -18.18
N VAL A 132 0.55 -5.57 -19.09
CA VAL A 132 0.84 -4.14 -19.22
C VAL A 132 -0.45 -3.38 -19.53
N ALA A 133 -0.64 -2.24 -18.89
CA ALA A 133 -1.68 -1.28 -19.22
C ALA A 133 -1.18 0.16 -19.06
N THR A 134 -1.71 1.07 -19.87
CA THR A 134 -1.44 2.51 -19.77
C THR A 134 -2.44 3.19 -18.82
N TYR A 135 -2.07 4.37 -18.33
CA TYR A 135 -2.94 5.26 -17.55
C TYR A 135 -2.90 6.68 -18.15
N ASP A 136 -4.01 7.40 -18.01
CA ASP A 136 -4.16 8.76 -18.54
C ASP A 136 -4.14 9.82 -17.42
N VAL A 137 -4.31 9.40 -16.16
CA VAL A 137 -4.52 10.28 -15.01
C VAL A 137 -3.69 9.82 -13.82
N GLY A 138 -3.13 10.79 -13.09
CA GLY A 138 -2.30 10.56 -11.93
C GLY A 138 -0.81 10.48 -12.24
N ASN A 139 -0.04 9.99 -11.27
CA ASN A 139 1.39 9.75 -11.38
C ASN A 139 1.64 8.25 -11.59
N ALA A 140 2.84 7.91 -12.04
CA ALA A 140 3.27 6.53 -12.22
C ALA A 140 3.33 5.79 -10.88
N ALA A 141 3.85 6.47 -9.85
CA ALA A 141 4.16 5.92 -8.55
C ALA A 141 3.88 6.90 -7.40
N TYR A 142 3.65 6.35 -6.22
CA TYR A 142 3.35 7.08 -5.00
C TYR A 142 4.02 6.42 -3.78
N LEU A 143 4.18 7.20 -2.72
CA LEU A 143 4.65 6.74 -1.41
C LEU A 143 3.69 7.18 -0.30
N SER A 144 3.66 6.43 0.79
CA SER A 144 3.21 6.90 2.10
C SER A 144 4.11 6.32 3.19
N LYS A 145 4.13 6.94 4.38
CA LYS A 145 4.95 6.43 5.49
C LYS A 145 4.44 5.09 6.02
N ASP A 146 3.12 4.96 6.06
CA ASP A 146 2.41 3.75 6.47
C ASP A 146 1.06 3.69 5.73
N LEU A 147 0.31 2.59 5.92
CA LEU A 147 -0.97 2.38 5.26
C LEU A 147 -2.03 3.44 5.58
N LYS A 148 -1.94 4.14 6.71
CA LYS A 148 -2.91 5.18 7.11
C LYS A 148 -2.44 6.57 6.71
N GLY A 149 -1.14 6.73 6.46
CA GLY A 149 -0.50 7.98 6.10
C GLY A 149 -0.97 8.55 4.76
N ALA A 150 -0.64 9.82 4.56
CA ALA A 150 -0.90 10.53 3.32
C ALA A 150 -0.14 9.89 2.15
N ILE A 151 -0.83 9.74 1.02
CA ILE A 151 -0.23 9.27 -0.23
C ILE A 151 0.31 10.48 -0.97
N VAL A 152 1.58 10.46 -1.33
CA VAL A 152 2.26 11.52 -2.08
C VAL A 152 2.87 10.97 -3.37
N PRO A 153 2.98 11.77 -4.44
CA PRO A 153 3.71 11.36 -5.64
C PRO A 153 5.15 10.95 -5.32
N ALA A 154 5.62 9.84 -5.89
CA ALA A 154 7.02 9.40 -5.75
C ALA A 154 7.94 10.18 -6.70
N ARG A 155 8.00 11.50 -6.52
CA ARG A 155 8.83 12.43 -7.30
C ARG A 155 9.36 13.51 -6.37
N PHE A 156 10.67 13.59 -6.23
CA PHE A 156 11.36 14.43 -5.25
C PHE A 156 12.33 15.36 -5.96
N LYS A 157 11.94 16.63 -6.03
CA LYS A 157 12.79 17.70 -6.54
C LYS A 157 13.66 18.27 -5.41
N GLU A 158 14.92 18.58 -5.71
CA GLU A 158 15.79 19.30 -4.78
C GLU A 158 15.18 20.66 -4.43
N ASP A 159 15.27 21.04 -3.14
CA ASP A 159 14.72 22.28 -2.58
C ASP A 159 13.19 22.46 -2.67
N ASP A 160 12.44 21.44 -3.12
CA ASP A 160 10.99 21.48 -3.08
C ASP A 160 10.47 21.22 -1.67
N THR A 161 9.92 22.26 -1.05
CA THR A 161 9.28 22.23 0.28
C THR A 161 7.78 22.44 0.20
N ARG A 162 7.24 22.68 -1.01
CA ARG A 162 5.85 23.13 -1.20
C ARG A 162 4.95 22.04 -1.74
N SER A 163 5.45 21.13 -2.56
CA SER A 163 4.63 20.01 -3.04
C SER A 163 4.30 19.02 -1.91
N ALA A 164 3.36 18.11 -2.16
CA ALA A 164 3.07 17.02 -1.23
C ALA A 164 4.34 16.18 -0.95
N SER A 165 5.10 15.85 -1.99
CA SER A 165 6.36 15.10 -1.89
C SER A 165 7.45 15.89 -1.16
N GLY A 166 7.54 17.20 -1.37
CA GLY A 166 8.47 18.09 -0.66
C GLY A 166 8.19 18.17 0.85
N ARG A 167 6.91 18.29 1.22
CA ARG A 167 6.50 18.22 2.64
C ARG A 167 6.78 16.85 3.24
N PHE A 168 6.47 15.77 2.53
CA PHE A 168 6.77 14.41 2.96
C PHE A 168 8.27 14.21 3.22
N ARG A 169 9.13 14.73 2.34
CA ARG A 169 10.59 14.72 2.53
C ARG A 169 11.03 15.46 3.79
N THR A 170 10.38 16.59 4.10
CA THR A 170 10.68 17.39 5.30
C THR A 170 10.24 16.68 6.57
N GLU A 171 9.12 15.97 6.53
CA GLU A 171 8.54 15.24 7.66
C GLU A 171 9.32 13.96 8.00
N TYR A 172 9.85 13.27 6.98
CA TYR A 172 10.57 12.00 7.14
C TYR A 172 12.01 12.08 6.58
N PRO A 173 12.92 12.82 7.25
CA PRO A 173 14.28 13.02 6.76
C PRO A 173 15.13 11.74 6.78
N MET A 174 14.75 10.71 7.56
CA MET A 174 15.44 9.42 7.57
C MET A 174 15.31 8.64 6.26
N LEU A 175 14.37 9.02 5.39
CA LEU A 175 14.15 8.40 4.09
C LEU A 175 14.93 9.12 2.96
N GLU A 176 15.83 10.05 3.30
CA GLU A 176 16.60 10.83 2.34
C GLU A 176 17.36 9.99 1.29
N PRO A 177 17.98 8.83 1.62
CA PRO A 177 18.59 7.98 0.61
C PRO A 177 17.61 7.51 -0.48
N LEU A 178 16.37 7.19 -0.11
CA LEU A 178 15.31 6.81 -1.04
C LEU A 178 14.90 7.99 -1.94
N TYR A 179 14.69 9.17 -1.37
CA TYR A 179 14.29 10.36 -2.12
C TYR A 179 15.33 10.74 -3.16
N ARG A 180 16.62 10.68 -2.80
CA ARG A 180 17.73 10.96 -3.72
C ARG A 180 17.79 9.93 -4.86
N CYS A 181 17.56 8.65 -4.56
CA CYS A 181 17.52 7.61 -5.59
C CYS A 181 16.37 7.82 -6.58
N ILE A 182 15.17 8.11 -6.08
CA ILE A 182 13.99 8.37 -6.91
C ILE A 182 14.17 9.66 -7.73
N GLY A 183 14.65 10.73 -7.09
CA GLY A 183 14.86 12.04 -7.70
C GLY A 183 13.61 12.57 -8.39
N GLU A 184 13.79 13.23 -9.54
CA GLU A 184 12.69 13.75 -10.35
C GLU A 184 12.10 12.73 -11.35
N SER A 185 12.49 11.46 -11.29
CA SER A 185 12.02 10.43 -12.22
C SER A 185 10.51 10.24 -12.16
N ASP A 186 9.89 9.99 -13.32
CA ASP A 186 8.49 9.58 -13.46
C ASP A 186 8.36 8.14 -14.03
N GLN A 187 9.49 7.46 -14.23
CA GLN A 187 9.53 6.10 -14.76
C GLN A 187 9.34 5.07 -13.64
N MET A 188 8.40 4.13 -13.81
CA MET A 188 8.09 3.14 -12.77
C MET A 188 9.27 2.23 -12.43
N ASP A 189 9.97 1.67 -13.41
CA ASP A 189 10.99 0.65 -13.16
C ASP A 189 12.19 1.17 -12.34
N PRO A 190 12.76 2.35 -12.65
CA PRO A 190 13.78 2.95 -11.77
C PRO A 190 13.27 3.20 -10.35
N ILE A 191 12.03 3.67 -10.20
CA ILE A 191 11.44 3.92 -8.87
C ILE A 191 11.28 2.61 -8.09
N ARG A 192 10.79 1.54 -8.74
CA ARG A 192 10.69 0.20 -8.14
C ARG A 192 12.05 -0.27 -7.63
N GLN A 193 13.10 -0.13 -8.45
CA GLN A 193 14.45 -0.53 -8.06
C GLN A 193 14.93 0.26 -6.84
N CYS A 194 14.71 1.58 -6.81
CA CYS A 194 15.06 2.40 -5.64
C CYS A 194 14.36 1.95 -4.36
N VAL A 195 13.07 1.60 -4.43
CA VAL A 195 12.33 1.10 -3.27
C VAL A 195 12.89 -0.25 -2.82
N VAL A 196 13.13 -1.18 -3.74
CA VAL A 196 13.72 -2.50 -3.42
C VAL A 196 15.10 -2.34 -2.78
N ASP A 197 15.96 -1.50 -3.33
CA ASP A 197 17.30 -1.25 -2.80
C ASP A 197 17.25 -0.59 -1.42
N PHE A 198 16.30 0.32 -1.20
CA PHE A 198 16.08 0.97 0.09
C PHE A 198 15.67 -0.03 1.17
N GLU A 199 14.61 -0.80 0.92
CA GLU A 199 14.08 -1.79 1.86
C GLU A 199 15.10 -2.91 2.15
N SER A 200 16.01 -3.17 1.21
CA SER A 200 17.12 -4.13 1.38
C SER A 200 18.34 -3.53 2.11
N GLY A 201 18.31 -2.26 2.50
CA GLY A 201 19.42 -1.56 3.14
C GLY A 201 20.62 -1.29 2.22
N LEU A 202 20.43 -1.36 0.90
CA LEU A 202 21.48 -1.14 -0.09
C LEU A 202 21.68 0.35 -0.41
N LEU A 203 20.68 1.19 -0.15
CA LEU A 203 20.80 2.64 -0.17
C LEU A 203 21.36 3.15 1.17
N GLY A 204 22.67 3.01 1.36
CA GLY A 204 23.38 3.52 2.55
C GLY A 204 23.60 5.04 2.54
N ASP A 205 24.11 5.56 3.67
CA ASP A 205 24.55 6.95 3.84
C ASP A 205 25.79 7.24 2.96
N ARG A 206 25.59 7.52 1.67
CA ARG A 206 26.64 8.02 0.78
C ARG A 206 26.63 9.54 0.64
#